data_AF-A0A7S0ZW45-F1
#
_entry.id   AF-A0A7S0ZW45-F1
#
_cell.length_a   1.000
_cell.length_b   1.000
_cell.length_c   1.000
_cell.angle_alpha   90.00
_cell.angle_beta   90.00
_cell.angle_gamma   90.00
#
_symmetry.space_group_name_H-M   'P 1'
#
loop_
_entity.id
_entity.type
_entity.pdbx_description
1 polymer ?
#
loop_
_entity_poly.entity_id
_entity_poly.type
_entity_poly.pdbx_seq_one_letter_code
_entity_poly.pdbx_strand_id
1 'polypeptide(L)'
;VRLAFGRMDFFRKEPFWSIVDLVVIACGWLSAASLSTNLTVVRMLRLVKSFRSLRLAKFCPHSVLIVVELAASVAVNLVAPLIISVIVIYTFAMVILQTEVEYLQEHPDANSDDLRHYWGSTSRALLSMYQAVTGGKAWSEVASGLWDIGAGTYGVFIAYTVFFLFVVVNVVLCTFVNSTAEITKNAKKESLVRQQGHFFPRLVDIIGVGNAVTYGEFSRAAEDAPARDLLKELGVKVGDADQFFYSLSKQGTTVVNLRTFISG
;
A
#
# COMPACT_ATOMS: atom_id res chain seq x y z
N VAL A 1 -15.33 -9.96 37.19
CA VAL A 1 -14.58 -8.69 37.02
C VAL A 1 -13.33 -8.83 36.13
N ARG A 2 -12.54 -9.91 36.20
CA ARG A 2 -11.38 -10.13 35.30
C ARG A 2 -11.70 -10.32 33.80
N LEU A 3 -12.92 -10.74 33.44
CA LEU A 3 -13.34 -10.90 32.03
C LEU A 3 -13.72 -9.58 31.34
N ALA A 4 -13.97 -8.51 32.10
CA ALA A 4 -14.34 -7.20 31.52
C ALA A 4 -13.10 -6.39 31.11
N PHE A 5 -11.99 -6.51 31.85
CA PHE A 5 -10.75 -5.79 31.56
C PHE A 5 -10.10 -6.22 30.23
N GLY A 6 -10.20 -7.50 29.86
CA GLY A 6 -9.68 -7.98 28.56
C GLY A 6 -10.44 -7.45 27.34
N ARG A 7 -11.73 -7.07 27.47
CA ARG A 7 -12.51 -6.49 26.36
C ARG A 7 -12.24 -5.01 26.15
N MET A 8 -11.76 -4.28 27.17
CA MET A 8 -11.43 -2.86 27.04
C MET A 8 -10.03 -2.62 26.46
N ASP A 9 -9.07 -3.51 26.71
CA ASP A 9 -7.76 -3.45 26.03
C ASP A 9 -7.84 -3.86 24.54
N PHE A 10 -8.85 -4.66 24.16
CA PHE A 10 -9.14 -4.98 22.75
C PHE A 10 -9.53 -3.74 21.92
N PHE A 11 -10.26 -2.79 22.53
CA PHE A 11 -10.63 -1.54 21.87
C PHE A 11 -9.47 -0.54 21.77
N ARG A 12 -8.44 -0.66 22.62
CA ARG A 12 -7.35 0.33 22.72
C ARG A 12 -6.17 0.03 21.80
N LYS A 13 -5.97 -1.22 21.35
CA LYS A 13 -4.84 -1.58 20.47
C LYS A 13 -5.15 -1.55 18.97
N GLU A 14 -6.38 -1.85 18.53
CA GLU A 14 -6.73 -1.87 17.10
C GLU A 14 -8.19 -1.42 16.82
N PRO A 15 -8.45 -0.09 16.76
CA PRO A 15 -9.81 0.44 16.64
C PRO A 15 -10.48 0.08 15.30
N PHE A 16 -9.71 -0.03 14.21
CA PHE A 16 -10.22 -0.32 12.87
C PHE A 16 -10.96 -1.68 12.80
N TRP A 17 -10.36 -2.75 13.33
CA TRP A 17 -10.94 -4.09 13.26
C TRP A 17 -12.17 -4.26 14.15
N SER A 18 -12.23 -3.54 15.26
CA SER A 18 -13.41 -3.52 16.13
C SER A 18 -14.59 -2.85 15.44
N ILE A 19 -14.34 -1.78 14.68
CA ILE A 19 -15.37 -1.08 13.89
C ILE A 19 -15.85 -1.96 12.74
N VAL A 20 -14.94 -2.60 11.99
CA VAL A 20 -15.29 -3.51 10.89
C VAL A 20 -16.16 -4.67 11.39
N ASP A 21 -15.80 -5.29 12.52
CA ASP A 21 -16.60 -6.37 13.11
C ASP A 21 -17.97 -5.87 13.58
N LEU A 22 -18.04 -4.69 14.20
CA LEU A 22 -19.31 -4.08 14.64
C LEU A 22 -20.23 -3.84 13.44
N VAL A 23 -19.71 -3.29 12.35
CA VAL A 23 -20.47 -3.01 11.11
C VAL A 23 -20.96 -4.31 10.47
N VAL A 24 -20.11 -5.34 10.36
CA VAL A 24 -20.50 -6.64 9.79
C VAL A 24 -21.57 -7.32 10.64
N ILE A 25 -21.44 -7.26 11.98
CA ILE A 25 -22.43 -7.81 12.90
C ILE A 25 -23.75 -7.04 12.76
N ALA A 26 -23.71 -5.70 12.78
CA ALA A 26 -24.89 -4.85 12.63
C ALA A 26 -25.61 -5.08 11.29
N CYS A 27 -24.88 -5.16 10.17
CA CYS A 27 -25.44 -5.52 8.86
C CYS A 27 -26.04 -6.94 8.87
N GLY A 28 -25.42 -7.88 9.60
CA GLY A 28 -25.95 -9.22 9.80
C GLY A 28 -27.30 -9.22 10.50
N TRP A 29 -27.42 -8.50 11.63
CA TRP A 29 -28.68 -8.35 12.37
C TRP A 29 -29.74 -7.61 11.55
N LEU A 30 -29.35 -6.53 10.86
CA LEU A 30 -30.24 -5.77 9.99
C LEU A 30 -30.80 -6.65 8.87
N SER A 31 -29.96 -7.52 8.28
CA SER A 31 -30.40 -8.49 7.25
C SER A 31 -31.31 -9.59 7.78
N ALA A 32 -31.21 -9.94 9.07
CA ALA A 32 -32.06 -10.94 9.71
C ALA A 32 -33.40 -10.36 10.18
N ALA A 33 -33.41 -9.07 10.57
CA ALA A 33 -34.59 -8.34 10.99
C ALA A 33 -35.44 -7.84 9.81
N SER A 34 -34.85 -7.67 8.61
CA SER A 34 -35.57 -7.25 7.40
C SER A 34 -36.32 -8.43 6.76
N LEU A 35 -37.44 -8.82 7.37
CA LEU A 35 -38.32 -9.88 6.88
C LEU A 35 -39.21 -9.46 5.67
N SER A 36 -39.18 -8.20 5.22
CA SER A 36 -40.20 -7.69 4.28
C SER A 36 -39.78 -6.60 3.28
N THR A 37 -38.50 -6.27 3.13
CA THR A 37 -38.07 -5.18 2.20
C THR A 37 -37.07 -5.62 1.13
N ASN A 38 -37.36 -5.23 -0.12
CA ASN A 38 -36.56 -5.28 -1.35
C ASN A 38 -35.48 -6.37 -1.45
N LEU A 39 -35.79 -7.42 -2.23
CA LEU A 39 -34.90 -8.55 -2.54
C LEU A 39 -33.51 -8.13 -3.03
N THR A 40 -33.38 -7.00 -3.73
CA THR A 40 -32.09 -6.46 -4.22
C THR A 40 -31.16 -6.02 -3.10
N VAL A 41 -31.69 -5.35 -2.06
CA VAL A 41 -30.90 -4.90 -0.89
C VAL A 41 -30.48 -6.09 -0.05
N VAL A 42 -31.38 -7.06 0.13
CA VAL A 42 -31.06 -8.34 0.79
C VAL A 42 -29.99 -9.12 0.02
N ARG A 43 -30.00 -9.10 -1.32
CA ARG A 43 -29.02 -9.76 -2.19
C ARG A 43 -27.64 -9.09 -2.11
N MET A 44 -27.58 -7.77 -2.08
CA MET A 44 -26.34 -7.00 -1.86
C MET A 44 -25.78 -7.22 -0.44
N LEU A 45 -26.63 -7.27 0.59
CA LEU A 45 -26.22 -7.55 1.97
C LEU A 45 -25.66 -8.97 2.17
N ARG A 46 -25.96 -9.93 1.28
CA ARG A 46 -25.32 -11.26 1.30
C ARG A 46 -23.84 -11.19 0.94
N LEU A 47 -23.42 -10.26 0.08
CA LEU A 47 -22.00 -10.06 -0.24
C LEU A 47 -21.22 -9.57 0.99
N VAL A 48 -21.84 -8.80 1.88
CA VAL A 48 -21.25 -8.39 3.18
C VAL A 48 -20.99 -9.61 4.08
N LYS A 49 -21.80 -10.67 3.98
CA LYS A 49 -21.50 -11.94 4.68
C LYS A 49 -20.24 -12.63 4.14
N SER A 50 -19.88 -12.46 2.87
CA SER A 50 -18.62 -12.97 2.32
C SER A 50 -17.40 -12.32 2.96
N PHE A 51 -17.49 -11.06 3.43
CA PHE A 51 -16.43 -10.40 4.19
C PHE A 51 -16.18 -11.04 5.57
N ARG A 52 -17.05 -11.96 6.04
CA ARG A 52 -16.77 -12.78 7.23
C ARG A 52 -15.52 -13.65 7.04
N SER A 53 -15.14 -13.99 5.81
CA SER A 53 -13.88 -14.68 5.51
C SER A 53 -12.65 -13.82 5.82
N LEU A 54 -12.76 -12.50 5.85
CA LEU A 54 -11.68 -11.61 6.31
C LEU A 54 -11.42 -11.75 7.82
N ARG A 55 -12.29 -12.42 8.59
CA ARG A 55 -11.93 -12.82 9.97
C ARG A 55 -10.84 -13.88 9.99
N LEU A 56 -10.71 -14.70 8.92
CA LEU A 56 -9.58 -15.63 8.77
C LEU A 56 -8.27 -14.88 8.55
N ALA A 57 -8.30 -13.62 8.09
CA ALA A 57 -7.12 -12.76 8.09
C ALA A 57 -6.60 -12.43 9.49
N LYS A 58 -7.44 -12.51 10.53
CA LYS A 58 -7.03 -12.41 11.95
C LYS A 58 -6.30 -13.65 12.45
N PHE A 59 -6.55 -14.80 11.81
CA PHE A 59 -5.85 -16.07 12.07
C PHE A 59 -4.58 -16.22 11.23
N CYS A 60 -4.39 -15.37 10.22
CA CYS A 60 -3.15 -15.31 9.48
C CYS A 60 -2.13 -14.44 10.23
N PRO A 61 -0.85 -14.83 10.21
CA PRO A 61 0.22 -14.09 10.89
C PRO A 61 0.32 -12.64 10.40
N HIS A 62 1.07 -11.83 11.16
CA HIS A 62 1.46 -10.42 11.00
C HIS A 62 1.47 -9.83 9.56
N SER A 63 1.67 -10.66 8.54
CA SER A 63 1.62 -10.33 7.11
C SER A 63 0.28 -9.77 6.61
N VAL A 64 -0.90 -10.20 7.08
CA VAL A 64 -2.18 -9.68 6.50
C VAL A 64 -2.57 -8.31 7.07
N LEU A 65 -2.21 -8.04 8.32
CA LEU A 65 -2.38 -6.71 8.93
C LEU A 65 -1.53 -5.67 8.19
N ILE A 66 -0.28 -6.02 7.88
CA ILE A 66 0.61 -5.21 7.05
C ILE A 66 -0.01 -4.97 5.67
N VAL A 67 -0.63 -5.96 5.04
CA VAL A 67 -1.28 -5.82 3.72
C VAL A 67 -2.46 -4.84 3.75
N VAL A 68 -3.23 -4.79 4.84
CA VAL A 68 -4.38 -3.87 4.97
C VAL A 68 -3.91 -2.42 5.20
N GLU A 69 -2.90 -2.23 6.04
CA GLU A 69 -2.26 -0.92 6.25
C GLU A 69 -1.51 -0.47 4.98
N LEU A 70 -0.88 -1.41 4.27
CA LEU A 70 -0.33 -1.18 2.94
C LEU A 70 -1.40 -0.71 1.97
N ALA A 71 -2.51 -1.44 1.88
CA ALA A 71 -3.55 -1.16 0.90
C ALA A 71 -4.11 0.26 1.07
N ALA A 72 -4.29 0.73 2.31
CA ALA A 72 -4.77 2.07 2.58
C ALA A 72 -3.77 3.17 2.17
N SER A 73 -2.47 2.99 2.49
CA SER A 73 -1.43 3.96 2.14
C SER A 73 -1.07 3.94 0.65
N VAL A 74 -1.00 2.75 0.06
CA VAL A 74 -0.75 2.54 -1.37
C VAL A 74 -1.90 3.09 -2.22
N ALA A 75 -3.15 2.95 -1.77
CA ALA A 75 -4.31 3.50 -2.48
C ALA A 75 -4.17 5.02 -2.72
N VAL A 76 -3.69 5.78 -1.73
CA VAL A 76 -3.47 7.23 -1.87
C VAL A 76 -2.42 7.54 -2.93
N ASN A 77 -1.30 6.81 -2.92
CA ASN A 77 -0.21 7.00 -3.89
C ASN A 77 -0.58 6.55 -5.31
N LEU A 78 -1.58 5.67 -5.45
CA LEU A 78 -2.09 5.21 -6.75
C LEU A 78 -3.11 6.17 -7.38
N VAL A 79 -3.71 7.08 -6.62
CA VAL A 79 -4.71 8.02 -7.17
C VAL A 79 -4.11 8.87 -8.29
N ALA A 80 -2.91 9.43 -8.09
CA ALA A 80 -2.25 10.28 -9.08
C ALA A 80 -1.95 9.55 -10.41
N PRO A 81 -1.27 8.38 -10.43
CA PRO A 81 -1.02 7.66 -11.69
C PRO A 81 -2.30 7.13 -12.34
N LEU A 82 -3.36 6.84 -11.57
CA LEU A 82 -4.68 6.50 -12.13
C LEU A 82 -5.39 7.71 -12.75
N ILE A 83 -5.26 8.90 -12.19
CA ILE A 83 -5.78 10.13 -12.82
C ILE A 83 -5.02 10.37 -14.14
N ILE A 84 -3.70 10.22 -14.15
CA ILE A 84 -2.89 10.35 -15.35
C ILE A 84 -3.31 9.33 -16.40
N SER A 85 -3.59 8.07 -16.03
CA SER A 85 -4.05 7.06 -16.98
C SER A 85 -5.39 7.42 -17.61
N VAL A 86 -6.35 7.96 -16.84
CA VAL A 86 -7.63 8.45 -17.36
C VAL A 86 -7.42 9.62 -18.32
N ILE A 87 -6.53 10.57 -18.00
CA ILE A 87 -6.21 11.70 -18.88
C ILE A 87 -5.63 11.20 -20.21
N VAL A 88 -4.67 10.27 -20.16
CA VAL A 88 -4.06 9.68 -21.36
C VAL A 88 -5.13 9.00 -22.23
N ILE A 89 -5.98 8.15 -21.62
CA ILE A 89 -7.07 7.49 -22.35
C ILE A 89 -7.99 8.52 -23.03
N TYR A 90 -8.36 9.57 -22.30
CA TYR A 90 -9.21 10.64 -22.82
C TYR A 90 -8.56 11.38 -24.00
N THR A 91 -7.29 11.77 -23.88
CA THR A 91 -6.59 12.51 -24.95
C THR A 91 -6.53 11.69 -26.24
N PHE A 92 -6.11 10.43 -26.18
CA PHE A 92 -6.03 9.58 -27.38
C PHE A 92 -7.42 9.23 -27.93
N ALA A 93 -8.41 8.96 -27.06
CA ALA A 93 -9.78 8.70 -27.49
C ALA A 93 -10.37 9.89 -28.25
N MET A 94 -10.14 11.12 -27.79
CA MET A 94 -10.64 12.33 -28.44
C MET A 94 -9.98 12.58 -29.78
N VAL A 95 -8.67 12.31 -29.94
CA VAL A 95 -7.99 12.42 -31.24
C VAL A 95 -8.63 11.50 -32.27
N ILE A 96 -8.83 10.22 -31.92
CA ILE A 96 -9.43 9.24 -32.83
C ILE A 96 -10.89 9.60 -33.15
N LEU A 97 -11.66 10.00 -32.14
CA LEU A 97 -13.06 10.39 -32.32
C LEU A 97 -13.20 11.63 -33.20
N GLN A 98 -12.30 12.60 -33.09
CA GLN A 98 -12.32 13.78 -33.98
C GLN A 98 -12.06 13.37 -35.44
N THR A 99 -11.09 12.49 -35.69
CA THR A 99 -10.81 12.01 -37.05
C THR A 99 -11.96 11.16 -37.61
N GLU A 100 -12.65 10.40 -36.76
CA GLU A 100 -13.84 9.64 -37.15
C GLU A 100 -15.01 10.56 -37.54
N VAL A 101 -15.28 11.59 -36.74
CA VAL A 101 -16.34 12.56 -37.03
C VAL A 101 -16.08 13.28 -38.36
N GLU A 102 -14.83 13.68 -38.61
CA GLU A 102 -14.42 14.30 -39.87
C GLU A 102 -14.62 13.35 -41.05
N TYR A 103 -14.19 12.10 -40.93
CA TYR A 103 -14.36 11.07 -41.96
C TYR A 103 -15.83 10.79 -42.28
N LEU A 104 -16.69 10.68 -41.26
CA LEU A 104 -18.13 10.43 -41.46
C LEU A 104 -18.87 11.64 -42.06
N GLN A 105 -18.37 12.86 -41.87
CA GLN A 105 -18.92 14.06 -42.53
C GLN A 105 -18.59 14.06 -44.02
N GLU A 106 -17.39 13.61 -44.40
CA GLU A 106 -16.98 13.51 -45.80
C GLU A 106 -17.63 12.32 -46.52
N HIS A 107 -17.90 11.22 -45.80
CA HIS A 107 -18.42 9.96 -46.34
C HIS A 107 -19.70 9.50 -45.64
N PRO A 108 -20.84 10.20 -45.83
CA PRO A 108 -22.09 9.88 -45.13
C PRO A 108 -22.68 8.50 -45.46
N ASP A 109 -22.34 7.95 -46.63
CA ASP A 109 -22.81 6.63 -47.10
C ASP A 109 -21.88 5.47 -46.69
N ALA A 110 -20.79 5.75 -45.97
CA ALA A 110 -19.87 4.71 -45.52
C ALA A 110 -20.55 3.75 -44.54
N ASN A 111 -20.53 2.45 -44.89
CA ASN A 111 -21.02 1.38 -44.00
C ASN A 111 -20.11 1.27 -42.77
N SER A 112 -20.50 1.96 -41.70
CA SER A 112 -19.63 2.28 -40.57
C SER A 112 -20.18 1.71 -39.26
N ASP A 113 -20.92 0.60 -39.31
CA ASP A 113 -21.55 0.01 -38.12
C ASP A 113 -20.52 -0.36 -37.04
N ASP A 114 -19.38 -0.96 -37.42
CA ASP A 114 -18.30 -1.28 -36.49
C ASP A 114 -17.62 -0.01 -35.94
N LEU A 115 -17.40 0.97 -36.81
CA LEU A 115 -16.80 2.25 -36.43
C LEU A 115 -17.69 3.01 -35.43
N ARG A 116 -19.00 3.09 -35.68
CA ARG A 116 -20.00 3.68 -34.78
C ARG A 116 -20.19 2.89 -33.49
N HIS A 117 -20.00 1.57 -33.52
CA HIS A 117 -20.08 0.73 -32.34
C HIS A 117 -18.98 1.07 -31.33
N TYR A 118 -17.73 1.25 -31.79
CA TYR A 118 -16.58 1.51 -30.91
C TYR A 118 -16.26 2.99 -30.71
N TRP A 119 -16.57 3.85 -31.69
CA TRP A 119 -16.10 5.24 -31.76
C TRP A 119 -17.22 6.28 -31.85
N GLY A 120 -18.48 5.87 -32.04
CA GLY A 120 -19.60 6.79 -32.27
C GLY A 120 -20.05 7.65 -31.07
N SER A 121 -19.42 7.52 -29.90
CA SER A 121 -19.61 8.45 -28.79
C SER A 121 -18.36 8.54 -27.92
N THR A 122 -18.19 9.65 -27.20
CA THR A 122 -17.05 9.83 -26.28
C THR A 122 -16.94 8.72 -25.24
N SER A 123 -18.08 8.29 -24.67
CA SER A 123 -18.12 7.20 -23.70
C SER A 123 -17.73 5.85 -24.31
N ARG A 124 -18.13 5.58 -25.55
CA ARG A 124 -17.74 4.37 -26.28
C ARG A 124 -16.25 4.39 -26.62
N ALA A 125 -15.73 5.51 -27.13
CA ALA A 125 -14.30 5.65 -27.44
C ALA A 125 -13.42 5.42 -26.19
N LEU A 126 -13.79 6.02 -25.05
CA LEU A 126 -13.10 5.79 -23.77
C LEU A 126 -13.15 4.31 -23.35
N LEU A 127 -14.31 3.67 -23.47
CA LEU A 127 -14.49 2.25 -23.13
C LEU A 127 -13.70 1.33 -24.07
N SER A 128 -13.70 1.62 -25.37
CA SER A 128 -12.98 0.87 -26.41
C SER A 128 -11.48 0.89 -26.17
N MET A 129 -10.93 2.07 -25.87
CA MET A 129 -9.52 2.23 -25.48
C MET A 129 -9.18 1.42 -24.23
N TYR A 130 -10.03 1.51 -23.19
CA TYR A 130 -9.85 0.74 -21.97
C TYR A 130 -9.92 -0.78 -22.22
N GLN A 131 -10.88 -1.25 -23.03
CA GLN A 131 -11.05 -2.66 -23.37
C GLN A 131 -9.83 -3.22 -24.13
N ALA A 132 -9.24 -2.42 -25.03
CA ALA A 132 -8.09 -2.83 -25.82
C ALA A 132 -6.84 -3.11 -24.96
N VAL A 133 -6.64 -2.34 -23.88
CA VAL A 133 -5.45 -2.47 -23.01
C VAL A 133 -5.66 -3.39 -21.80
N THR A 134 -6.92 -3.63 -21.41
CA THR A 134 -7.25 -4.52 -20.29
C THR A 134 -7.57 -5.95 -20.71
N GLY A 135 -7.60 -6.23 -22.02
CA GLY A 135 -7.96 -7.55 -22.55
C GLY A 135 -9.46 -7.84 -22.50
N GLY A 136 -10.31 -6.80 -22.46
CA GLY A 136 -11.76 -6.96 -22.52
C GLY A 136 -12.27 -7.37 -23.92
N LYS A 137 -11.63 -6.84 -24.96
CA LYS A 137 -11.82 -7.25 -26.36
C LYS A 137 -10.46 -7.31 -27.05
N ALA A 138 -10.36 -8.08 -28.14
CA ALA A 138 -9.13 -8.08 -28.94
C ALA A 138 -8.89 -6.68 -29.50
N TRP A 139 -7.68 -6.14 -29.29
CA TRP A 139 -7.31 -4.80 -29.77
C TRP A 139 -7.51 -4.66 -31.29
N SER A 140 -7.34 -5.76 -32.04
CA SER A 140 -7.55 -5.82 -33.49
C SER A 140 -9.01 -5.65 -33.89
N GLU A 141 -9.95 -6.12 -33.07
CA GLU A 141 -11.39 -5.92 -33.32
C GLU A 141 -11.78 -4.46 -33.11
N VAL A 142 -11.25 -3.83 -32.05
CA VAL A 142 -11.50 -2.41 -31.74
C VAL A 142 -10.88 -1.49 -32.81
N ALA A 143 -9.72 -1.87 -33.35
CA ALA A 143 -9.00 -1.11 -34.37
C ALA A 143 -9.47 -1.39 -35.81
N SER A 144 -10.33 -2.39 -36.02
CA SER A 144 -10.73 -2.86 -37.37
C SER A 144 -11.28 -1.74 -38.24
N GLY A 145 -12.27 -0.99 -37.75
CA GLY A 145 -12.86 0.14 -38.48
C GLY A 145 -11.96 1.37 -38.62
N LEU A 146 -10.86 1.47 -37.85
CA LEU A 146 -9.93 2.61 -37.98
C LEU A 146 -9.10 2.56 -39.25
N TRP A 147 -8.96 1.38 -39.86
CA TRP A 147 -8.24 1.22 -41.12
C TRP A 147 -8.94 1.95 -42.28
N ASP A 148 -10.28 1.98 -42.25
CA ASP A 148 -11.11 2.61 -43.29
C ASP A 148 -11.01 4.14 -43.27
N ILE A 149 -10.72 4.73 -42.09
CA ILE A 149 -10.43 6.16 -41.94
C ILE A 149 -9.05 6.49 -42.51
N GLY A 150 -8.05 5.65 -42.21
CA GLY A 150 -6.70 5.78 -42.74
C GLY A 150 -5.60 5.24 -41.83
N ALA A 151 -4.46 4.93 -42.44
CA ALA A 151 -3.30 4.36 -41.75
C ALA A 151 -2.75 5.26 -40.63
N GLY A 152 -2.94 6.58 -40.72
CA GLY A 152 -2.56 7.53 -39.66
C GLY A 152 -3.32 7.29 -38.36
N THR A 153 -4.66 7.23 -38.42
CA THR A 153 -5.54 6.99 -37.27
C THR A 153 -5.28 5.63 -36.64
N TYR A 154 -5.09 4.60 -37.48
CA TYR A 154 -4.69 3.28 -37.03
C TYR A 154 -3.33 3.31 -36.30
N GLY A 155 -2.34 4.02 -36.86
CA GLY A 155 -1.03 4.21 -36.24
C GLY A 155 -1.11 4.90 -34.88
N VAL A 156 -1.98 5.90 -34.71
CA VAL A 156 -2.23 6.57 -33.42
C VAL A 156 -2.80 5.59 -32.39
N PHE A 157 -3.74 4.72 -32.77
CA PHE A 157 -4.27 3.69 -31.88
C PHE A 157 -3.20 2.68 -31.41
N ILE A 158 -2.34 2.24 -32.32
CA ILE A 158 -1.23 1.34 -31.97
C ILE A 158 -0.24 2.05 -31.05
N ALA A 159 0.11 3.30 -31.33
CA ALA A 159 0.99 4.10 -30.48
C ALA A 159 0.41 4.27 -29.06
N TYR A 160 -0.91 4.53 -28.95
CA TYR A 160 -1.62 4.52 -27.66
C TYR A 160 -1.48 3.18 -26.94
N THR A 161 -1.73 2.07 -27.63
CA THR A 161 -1.70 0.72 -27.02
C THR A 161 -0.31 0.39 -26.47
N VAL A 162 0.74 0.66 -27.26
CA VAL A 162 2.13 0.48 -26.85
C VAL A 162 2.47 1.40 -25.67
N PHE A 163 2.15 2.70 -25.77
CA PHE A 163 2.41 3.66 -24.70
C PHE A 163 1.71 3.27 -23.40
N PHE A 164 0.45 2.86 -23.46
CA PHE A 164 -0.31 2.48 -22.28
C PHE A 164 0.27 1.23 -21.61
N LEU A 165 0.57 0.19 -22.38
CA LEU A 165 1.11 -1.07 -21.85
C LEU A 165 2.53 -0.93 -21.30
N PHE A 166 3.41 -0.20 -21.99
CA PHE A 166 4.82 -0.11 -21.60
C PHE A 166 5.13 1.05 -20.67
N VAL A 167 4.33 2.13 -20.68
CA VAL A 167 4.59 3.31 -19.83
C VAL A 167 3.58 3.37 -18.71
N VAL A 168 2.29 3.47 -19.03
CA VAL A 168 1.26 3.75 -18.01
C VAL A 168 1.13 2.61 -17.01
N VAL A 169 0.99 1.36 -17.48
CA VAL A 169 0.91 0.18 -16.60
C VAL A 169 2.17 0.03 -15.75
N ASN A 170 3.35 0.26 -16.34
CA ASN A 170 4.61 0.15 -15.63
C ASN A 170 4.81 1.26 -14.58
N VAL A 171 4.36 2.49 -14.85
CA VAL A 171 4.36 3.57 -13.85
C VAL A 171 3.46 3.20 -12.68
N VAL A 172 2.23 2.72 -12.93
CA VAL A 172 1.31 2.28 -11.87
C VAL A 172 1.94 1.16 -11.03
N LEU A 173 2.55 0.15 -11.68
CA LEU A 173 3.22 -0.95 -11.00
C LEU A 173 4.44 -0.49 -10.19
N CYS A 174 5.27 0.40 -10.76
CA CYS A 174 6.43 0.97 -10.07
C CYS A 174 6.00 1.77 -8.83
N THR A 175 4.97 2.60 -8.93
CA THR A 175 4.43 3.35 -7.79
C THR A 175 3.90 2.42 -6.70
N PHE A 176 3.22 1.32 -7.07
CA PHE A 176 2.77 0.30 -6.13
C PHE A 176 3.94 -0.33 -5.37
N VAL A 177 4.98 -0.74 -6.10
CA VAL A 177 6.19 -1.37 -5.52
C VAL A 177 6.93 -0.39 -4.61
N ASN A 178 7.12 0.86 -5.06
CA ASN A 178 7.80 1.89 -4.26
C ASN A 178 7.05 2.21 -2.97
N SER A 179 5.72 2.34 -3.03
CA SER A 179 4.89 2.58 -1.85
C SER A 179 4.98 1.42 -0.85
N THR A 180 4.95 0.18 -1.35
CA THR A 180 5.13 -1.03 -0.54
C THR A 180 6.51 -1.07 0.14
N ALA A 181 7.55 -0.74 -0.61
CA ALA A 181 8.92 -0.71 -0.11
C ALA A 181 9.11 0.39 0.96
N GLU A 182 8.51 1.56 0.77
CA GLU A 182 8.56 2.66 1.73
C GLU A 182 7.90 2.31 3.05
N ILE A 183 6.71 1.69 3.02
CA ILE A 183 6.01 1.27 4.23
C ILE A 183 6.82 0.23 5.01
N THR A 184 7.41 -0.73 4.31
CA THR A 184 8.28 -1.74 4.93
C THR A 184 9.50 -1.10 5.59
N LYS A 185 10.13 -0.12 4.93
CA LYS A 185 11.25 0.64 5.50
C LYS A 185 10.84 1.42 6.74
N ASN A 186 9.68 2.09 6.70
CA ASN A 186 9.18 2.88 7.82
C ASN A 186 8.81 1.99 9.01
N ALA A 187 8.17 0.85 8.78
CA ALA A 187 7.86 -0.14 9.82
C ALA A 187 9.14 -0.67 10.49
N LYS A 188 10.18 -0.98 9.70
CA LYS A 188 11.48 -1.39 10.25
C LYS A 188 12.12 -0.28 11.08
N LYS A 189 12.10 0.97 10.60
CA LYS A 189 12.62 2.12 11.33
C LYS A 189 11.89 2.33 12.65
N GLU A 190 10.56 2.27 12.67
CA GLU A 190 9.79 2.37 13.91
C GLU A 190 10.11 1.24 14.90
N SER A 191 10.26 0.00 14.42
CA SER A 191 10.64 -1.11 15.29
C SER A 191 12.00 -0.90 15.96
N LEU A 192 12.98 -0.35 15.22
CA LEU A 192 14.31 -0.05 15.74
C LEU A 192 14.25 1.09 16.77
N VAL A 193 13.50 2.15 16.49
CA VAL A 193 13.30 3.27 17.44
C VAL A 193 12.59 2.81 18.70
N ARG A 194 11.57 1.95 18.60
CA ARG A 194 10.90 1.36 19.76
C ARG A 194 11.85 0.50 20.58
N GLN A 195 12.67 -0.32 19.93
CA GLN A 195 13.66 -1.17 20.59
C GLN A 195 14.70 -0.32 21.34
N GLN A 196 15.22 0.74 20.72
CA GLN A 196 16.11 1.71 21.37
C GLN A 196 15.45 2.41 22.56
N GLY A 197 14.17 2.80 22.43
CA GLY A 197 13.40 3.44 23.50
C GLY A 197 13.15 2.55 24.72
N HIS A 198 13.00 1.23 24.51
CA HIS A 198 12.91 0.25 25.60
C HIS A 198 14.26 -0.11 26.22
N PHE A 199 15.33 -0.06 25.43
CA PHE A 199 16.69 -0.38 25.87
C PHE A 199 17.30 0.72 26.73
N PHE A 200 17.12 2.00 26.35
CA PHE A 200 17.73 3.14 27.04
C PHE A 200 17.45 3.19 28.55
N PRO A 201 16.20 3.06 29.04
CA PRO A 201 15.91 3.08 30.47
C PRO A 201 16.53 1.90 31.23
N ARG A 202 16.55 0.70 30.62
CA ARG A 202 17.12 -0.51 31.22
C ARG A 202 18.64 -0.42 31.37
N LEU A 203 19.33 0.13 30.36
CA LEU A 203 20.77 0.37 30.43
C LEU A 203 21.14 1.37 31.52
N VAL A 204 20.40 2.47 31.63
CA VAL A 204 20.63 3.50 32.66
C VAL A 204 20.44 2.90 34.06
N ASP A 205 19.42 2.06 34.26
CA ASP A 205 19.14 1.40 35.53
C ASP A 205 20.24 0.41 35.95
N ILE A 206 20.81 -0.32 34.98
CA ILE A 206 21.89 -1.30 35.24
C ILE A 206 23.23 -0.60 35.52
N ILE A 207 23.57 0.46 34.78
CA ILE A 207 24.86 1.17 34.92
C ILE A 207 24.84 2.12 36.14
N GLY A 208 23.66 2.52 36.60
CA GLY A 208 23.46 3.09 37.93
C GLY A 208 23.93 4.53 38.16
N VAL A 209 24.53 5.22 37.17
CA VAL A 209 25.07 6.57 37.37
C VAL A 209 24.85 7.47 36.15
N GLY A 210 23.72 8.19 36.13
CA GLY A 210 23.51 9.34 35.23
C GLY A 210 23.45 9.05 33.73
N ASN A 211 23.26 10.11 32.94
CA ASN A 211 23.21 10.02 31.46
C ASN A 211 24.60 9.92 30.82
N ALA A 212 25.69 10.15 31.57
CA ALA A 212 27.06 10.20 31.05
C ALA A 212 27.94 9.23 31.86
N VAL A 213 28.64 8.34 31.15
CA VAL A 213 29.36 7.20 31.72
C VAL A 213 30.80 7.19 31.20
N THR A 214 31.75 6.86 32.06
CA THR A 214 33.16 6.70 31.71
C THR A 214 33.42 5.29 31.14
N TYR A 215 34.43 5.11 30.28
CA TYR A 215 34.76 3.80 29.72
C TYR A 215 34.94 2.70 30.80
N GLY A 216 35.62 3.00 31.91
CA GLY A 216 35.81 2.04 32.99
C GLY A 216 34.53 1.65 33.74
N GLU A 217 33.55 2.56 33.83
CA GLU A 217 32.23 2.29 34.43
C GLU A 217 31.38 1.43 33.48
N PHE A 218 31.40 1.76 32.19
CA PHE A 218 30.73 0.98 31.16
C PHE A 218 31.31 -0.43 31.04
N SER A 219 32.64 -0.58 30.98
CA SER A 219 33.31 -1.87 30.81
C SER A 219 33.00 -2.82 31.98
N ARG A 220 33.01 -2.32 33.22
CA ARG A 220 32.58 -3.09 34.41
C ARG A 220 31.11 -3.47 34.35
N ALA A 221 30.24 -2.51 34.05
CA ALA A 221 28.81 -2.79 33.97
C ALA A 221 28.46 -3.71 32.81
N ALA A 222 29.19 -3.67 31.69
CA ALA A 222 29.00 -4.54 30.53
C ALA A 222 29.43 -6.00 30.79
N GLU A 223 30.31 -6.23 31.76
CA GLU A 223 30.69 -7.56 32.22
C GLU A 223 29.66 -8.18 33.19
N ASP A 224 28.84 -7.35 33.86
CA ASP A 224 27.79 -7.82 34.76
C ASP A 224 26.68 -8.59 34.02
N ALA A 225 26.19 -9.66 34.66
CA ALA A 225 25.15 -10.54 34.12
C ALA A 225 23.92 -9.81 33.52
N PRO A 226 23.29 -8.83 34.19
CA PRO A 226 22.13 -8.12 33.65
C PRO A 226 22.43 -7.30 32.38
N ALA A 227 23.58 -6.63 32.29
CA ALA A 227 23.93 -5.87 31.07
C ALA A 227 24.29 -6.82 29.92
N ARG A 228 24.99 -7.91 30.22
CA ARG A 228 25.37 -8.93 29.24
C ARG A 228 24.16 -9.59 28.59
N ASP A 229 23.15 -9.91 29.39
CA ASP A 229 21.91 -10.52 28.90
C ASP A 229 21.08 -9.52 28.09
N LEU A 230 21.07 -8.24 28.48
CA LEU A 230 20.43 -7.18 27.72
C LEU A 230 21.12 -6.90 26.37
N LEU A 231 22.46 -6.91 26.32
CA LEU A 231 23.23 -6.78 25.08
C LEU A 231 23.02 -7.99 24.14
N LYS A 232 22.92 -9.21 24.71
CA LYS A 232 22.56 -10.41 23.96
C LYS A 232 21.14 -10.36 23.40
N GLU A 233 20.17 -9.83 24.14
CA GLU A 233 18.79 -9.65 23.68
C GLU A 233 18.72 -8.75 22.43
N LEU A 234 19.66 -7.80 22.31
CA LEU A 234 19.83 -6.94 21.13
C LEU A 234 20.65 -7.57 19.99
N GLY A 235 21.23 -8.75 20.20
CA GLY A 235 22.12 -9.39 19.25
C GLY A 235 23.48 -8.71 19.12
N VAL A 236 23.87 -7.87 20.09
CA VAL A 236 25.18 -7.19 20.11
C VAL A 236 26.14 -8.01 20.97
N LYS A 237 27.34 -8.28 20.46
CA LYS A 237 28.39 -8.94 21.26
C LYS A 237 28.99 -7.92 22.22
N VAL A 238 29.31 -8.38 23.44
CA VAL A 238 29.92 -7.55 24.49
C VAL A 238 31.21 -6.88 23.99
N GLY A 239 32.06 -7.62 23.27
CA GLY A 239 33.30 -7.08 22.70
C GLY A 239 33.07 -5.99 21.66
N ASP A 240 32.04 -6.13 20.82
CA ASP A 240 31.69 -5.12 19.81
C ASP A 240 31.16 -3.84 20.48
N ALA A 241 30.36 -3.99 21.54
CA ALA A 241 29.85 -2.89 22.34
C ALA A 241 30.98 -2.15 23.10
N ASP A 242 31.93 -2.88 23.68
CA ASP A 242 33.07 -2.30 24.40
C ASP A 242 34.01 -1.54 23.44
N GLN A 243 34.32 -2.12 22.27
CA GLN A 243 35.13 -1.47 21.25
C GLN A 243 34.46 -0.20 20.71
N PHE A 244 33.14 -0.23 20.51
CA PHE A 244 32.38 0.93 20.06
C PHE A 244 32.37 2.04 21.12
N PHE A 245 32.16 1.70 22.39
CA PHE A 245 32.21 2.66 23.50
C PHE A 245 33.61 3.24 23.69
N TYR A 246 34.66 2.43 23.54
CA TYR A 246 36.05 2.88 23.59
C TYR A 246 36.36 3.90 22.46
N SER A 247 35.84 3.66 21.26
CA SER A 247 35.96 4.60 20.14
C SER A 247 35.21 5.91 20.41
N LEU A 248 33.98 5.84 20.95
CA LEU A 248 33.16 7.01 21.30
C LEU A 248 33.78 7.85 22.43
N SER A 249 34.42 7.20 23.39
CA SER A 249 35.06 7.85 24.55
C SER A 249 36.43 8.48 24.25
N LYS A 250 36.83 8.52 22.97
CA LYS A 250 38.18 8.92 22.55
C LYS A 250 39.24 8.18 23.37
N GLN A 251 39.17 6.84 23.35
CA GLN A 251 40.10 5.98 24.07
C GLN A 251 40.03 6.13 25.61
N GLY A 252 38.84 6.41 26.14
CA GLY A 252 38.61 6.54 27.59
C GLY A 252 38.92 7.91 28.19
N THR A 253 39.25 8.92 27.38
CA THR A 253 39.57 10.28 27.86
C THR A 253 38.35 11.14 28.12
N THR A 254 37.20 10.81 27.52
CA THR A 254 35.96 11.59 27.66
C THR A 254 34.79 10.72 28.10
N VAL A 255 33.92 11.28 28.96
CA VAL A 255 32.63 10.67 29.30
C VAL A 255 31.72 10.64 28.07
N VAL A 256 30.98 9.55 27.89
CA VAL A 256 30.08 9.35 26.76
C VAL A 256 28.65 9.37 27.27
N ASN A 257 27.78 10.08 26.56
CA ASN A 257 26.36 10.06 26.88
C ASN A 257 25.74 8.75 26.37
N LEU A 258 25.04 8.01 27.25
CA LEU A 258 24.40 6.74 26.90
C LEU A 258 23.41 6.89 25.74
N ARG A 259 22.79 8.07 25.60
CA ARG A 259 21.88 8.33 24.47
C ARG A 259 22.65 8.37 23.15
N THR A 260 23.85 8.96 23.15
CA THR A 260 24.73 9.02 21.98
C THR A 260 25.23 7.63 21.60
N PHE A 261 25.56 6.79 22.59
CA PHE A 261 25.94 5.39 22.36
C PHE A 261 24.80 4.55 21.75
N ILE A 262 23.55 4.73 22.18
CA ILE A 262 22.40 3.97 21.63
C ILE A 262 21.96 4.49 20.25
N SER A 263 22.19 5.78 19.97
CA SER A 263 21.81 6.40 18.70
C SER A 263 22.82 6.22 17.56
N GLY A 264 24.08 5.91 17.90
CA GLY A 264 25.18 5.72 16.95
C GLY A 264 25.23 4.29 16.43
#